data_AF-D0MHQ7-F1
#
_entry.id   AF-D0MHQ7-F1
#
_cell.length_a   1.000
_cell.length_b   1.000
_cell.length_c   1.000
_cell.angle_alpha   90.00
_cell.angle_beta   90.00
_cell.angle_gamma   90.00
#
_symmetry.space_group_name_H-M   'P 1'
#
loop_
_entity.id
_entity.type
_entity.pdbx_description
1 polymer ?
#
loop_
_entity_poly.entity_id
_entity_poly.type
_entity_poly.pdbx_seq_one_letter_code
_entity_poly.pdbx_strand_id
1 'polypeptide(L)'
;MQVTGVRLNGAVQTDKQEGPEGRVALVHDWLPVYAGAERVLEQMLHLFPSADLFSLIEFLPPDQRTFLQGRPVQTSFIQRLPFARRAYRYYLPLAPLAIEQFDLRGYDLVISSSYVVAKGVLTTADQLHISYVHSPIRYAWDLYFQYLEQGGLVRGPKSWLARMILHYLRLYDATTASRPDMLVANSRHVACRIWKTYRRRARVIYPPVDTTAFGPDGAKDDYYVTVSRLVPYKRVDLIVQAFARMPKRKLVVIGDGPEMDRIARLATPNVELLGYQPFEVMRTYLQRARAFVFAAEEDFGIVPVEAMACGTPVIAYGRGGVRESVVEGETGLFFYEQTPEAICEAVERFERLAPSLSTERICLQAERFSVARFREAFGRLVSRALEQFSKRKQHVHSEVSL
;
A
#
# COMPACT_ATOMS: atom_id res chain seq x y z
N MET A 1 49.86 31.69 -29.56
CA MET A 1 49.74 30.21 -29.62
C MET A 1 48.29 29.86 -29.35
N GLN A 2 47.74 28.98 -30.17
CA GLN A 2 46.31 28.91 -30.51
C GLN A 2 45.37 28.51 -29.37
N VAL A 3 44.21 29.17 -29.37
CA VAL A 3 42.97 28.71 -28.74
C VAL A 3 42.33 27.67 -29.66
N THR A 4 42.26 26.43 -29.19
CA THR A 4 41.39 25.33 -29.68
C THR A 4 41.12 24.49 -28.42
N GLY A 5 39.91 24.10 -28.02
CA GLY A 5 38.63 24.01 -28.68
C GLY A 5 38.08 22.62 -28.35
N VAL A 6 37.19 22.49 -27.34
CA VAL A 6 36.25 21.35 -27.23
C VAL A 6 34.99 21.86 -26.53
N ARG A 7 33.92 22.04 -27.31
CA ARG A 7 32.55 22.17 -26.79
C ARG A 7 32.03 20.75 -26.53
N LEU A 8 31.73 20.43 -25.28
CA LEU A 8 30.96 19.23 -24.94
C LEU A 8 29.47 19.58 -25.02
N ASN A 9 28.89 19.43 -26.21
CA ASN A 9 27.45 19.28 -26.37
C ASN A 9 27.08 17.86 -25.95
N GLY A 10 26.48 17.73 -24.78
CA GLY A 10 25.87 16.48 -24.30
C GLY A 10 24.53 16.80 -23.65
N ALA A 11 23.63 17.45 -24.39
CA ALA A 11 22.24 17.54 -23.98
C ALA A 11 21.67 16.12 -23.98
N VAL A 12 21.47 15.57 -22.78
CA VAL A 12 20.73 14.33 -22.57
C VAL A 12 19.32 14.57 -23.10
N GLN A 13 19.07 14.03 -24.29
CA GLN A 13 17.76 13.93 -24.90
C GLN A 13 16.89 13.12 -23.94
N THR A 14 15.98 13.80 -23.25
CA THR A 14 14.94 13.15 -22.48
C THR A 14 13.96 12.57 -23.48
N ASP A 15 14.18 11.29 -23.79
CA ASP A 15 13.26 10.50 -24.59
C ASP A 15 11.91 10.50 -23.85
N LYS A 16 10.96 11.29 -24.35
CA LYS A 16 9.57 11.22 -23.90
C LYS A 16 9.11 9.83 -24.30
N GLN A 17 9.04 8.90 -23.35
CA GLN A 17 8.33 7.66 -23.53
C GLN A 17 6.89 8.00 -23.93
N GLU A 18 6.60 7.92 -25.23
CA GLU A 18 5.25 7.99 -25.76
C GLU A 18 4.46 6.87 -25.09
N GLY A 19 3.48 7.26 -24.27
CA GLY A 19 2.57 6.32 -23.64
C GLY A 19 1.80 5.53 -24.73
N PRO A 20 1.23 4.37 -24.38
CA PRO A 20 0.52 3.55 -25.35
C PRO A 20 -0.57 4.35 -26.08
N GLU A 21 -0.69 4.17 -27.40
CA GLU A 21 -1.61 4.90 -28.33
C GLU A 21 -3.13 4.69 -28.08
N GLY A 22 -3.54 4.28 -26.88
CA GLY A 22 -4.94 3.98 -26.53
C GLY A 22 -5.46 4.81 -25.36
N ARG A 23 -6.79 4.91 -25.25
CA ARG A 23 -7.42 5.58 -24.10
C ARG A 23 -7.31 4.69 -22.86
N VAL A 24 -6.85 5.27 -21.75
CA VAL A 24 -6.63 4.57 -20.48
C VAL A 24 -7.68 4.96 -19.45
N ALA A 25 -8.32 3.96 -18.83
CA ALA A 25 -9.16 4.16 -17.65
C ALA A 25 -8.44 3.65 -16.40
N LEU A 26 -8.30 4.52 -15.39
CA LEU A 26 -7.87 4.15 -14.05
C LEU A 26 -9.09 4.04 -13.15
N VAL A 27 -9.27 2.89 -12.52
CA VAL A 27 -10.40 2.63 -11.62
C VAL A 27 -9.88 2.37 -10.22
N HIS A 28 -10.31 3.18 -9.25
CA HIS A 28 -9.93 3.04 -7.85
C HIS A 28 -11.17 2.75 -6.99
N ASP A 29 -11.01 2.07 -5.86
CA ASP A 29 -12.17 1.68 -5.05
C ASP A 29 -12.85 2.88 -4.37
N TRP A 30 -12.13 3.60 -3.51
CA TRP A 30 -12.66 4.76 -2.80
C TRP A 30 -11.56 5.80 -2.62
N LEU A 31 -11.90 7.08 -2.66
CA LEU A 31 -10.98 8.18 -2.38
C LEU A 31 -11.43 9.01 -1.16
N PRO A 32 -11.38 8.47 0.07
CA PRO A 32 -11.71 9.23 1.28
C PRO A 32 -10.51 9.96 1.89
N VAL A 33 -9.29 9.49 1.63
CA VAL A 33 -8.03 9.99 2.23
C VAL A 33 -6.87 9.59 1.32
N TYR A 34 -5.76 10.33 1.37
CA TYR A 34 -4.51 9.91 0.74
C TYR A 34 -3.72 8.97 1.67
N ALA A 35 -3.59 7.71 1.27
CA ALA A 35 -2.84 6.67 1.99
C ALA A 35 -2.06 5.77 1.02
N GLY A 36 -1.69 4.55 1.46
CA GLY A 36 -0.81 3.66 0.70
C GLY A 36 -1.36 3.24 -0.67
N ALA A 37 -2.67 3.06 -0.80
CA ALA A 37 -3.29 2.69 -2.07
C ALA A 37 -3.32 3.88 -3.05
N GLU A 38 -3.49 5.09 -2.50
CA GLU A 38 -3.52 6.35 -3.25
C GLU A 38 -2.11 6.76 -3.69
N ARG A 39 -1.05 6.42 -2.93
CA ARG A 39 0.35 6.53 -3.38
C ARG A 39 0.62 5.68 -4.62
N VAL A 40 0.07 4.46 -4.69
CA VAL A 40 0.16 3.64 -5.91
C VAL A 40 -0.61 4.29 -7.06
N LEU A 41 -1.84 4.77 -6.80
CA LEU A 41 -2.67 5.45 -7.80
C LEU A 41 -1.98 6.70 -8.36
N GLU A 42 -1.37 7.52 -7.52
CA GLU A 42 -0.58 8.69 -7.92
C GLU A 42 0.50 8.30 -8.93
N GLN A 43 1.26 7.24 -8.66
CA GLN A 43 2.32 6.81 -9.58
C GLN A 43 1.76 6.20 -10.88
N MET A 44 0.58 5.57 -10.85
CA MET A 44 -0.12 5.17 -12.07
C MET A 44 -0.56 6.38 -12.89
N LEU A 45 -1.08 7.44 -12.25
CA LEU A 45 -1.45 8.70 -12.90
C LEU A 45 -0.25 9.41 -13.53
N HIS A 46 0.93 9.31 -12.92
CA HIS A 46 2.18 9.82 -13.51
C HIS A 46 2.61 9.02 -14.75
N LEU A 47 2.40 7.70 -14.76
CA LEU A 47 2.70 6.85 -15.92
C LEU A 47 1.70 7.02 -17.06
N PHE A 48 0.45 7.35 -16.75
CA PHE A 48 -0.62 7.54 -17.73
C PHE A 48 -1.26 8.93 -17.56
N PRO A 49 -0.59 10.01 -18.01
CA PRO A 49 -1.04 11.37 -17.74
C PRO A 49 -2.43 11.70 -18.32
N SER A 50 -2.80 11.05 -19.42
CA SER A 50 -4.08 11.19 -20.13
C SER A 50 -5.18 10.26 -19.63
N ALA A 51 -4.95 9.46 -18.58
CA ALA A 51 -5.94 8.52 -18.10
C ALA A 51 -7.14 9.20 -17.43
N ASP A 52 -8.33 8.72 -17.73
CA ASP A 52 -9.55 9.10 -17.03
C ASP A 52 -9.67 8.31 -15.72
N LEU A 53 -10.08 8.98 -14.64
CA LEU A 53 -10.12 8.40 -13.29
C LEU A 53 -11.56 8.14 -12.83
N PHE A 54 -11.82 6.91 -12.41
CA PHE A 54 -13.08 6.43 -11.86
C PHE A 54 -12.89 6.01 -10.40
N SER A 55 -13.87 6.31 -9.54
CA SER A 55 -13.89 5.84 -8.16
C SER A 55 -15.31 5.75 -7.63
N LEU A 56 -15.63 4.82 -6.71
CA LEU A 56 -16.99 4.74 -6.17
C LEU A 56 -17.41 6.04 -5.48
N ILE A 57 -16.46 6.68 -4.77
CA ILE A 57 -16.62 8.00 -4.14
C ILE A 57 -15.32 8.81 -4.25
N GLU A 58 -15.47 10.12 -4.09
CA GLU A 58 -14.38 11.07 -3.91
C GLU A 58 -14.77 12.06 -2.80
N PHE A 59 -14.11 11.93 -1.65
CA PHE A 59 -14.28 12.80 -0.48
C PHE A 59 -12.95 13.30 0.06
N LEU A 60 -11.91 13.38 -0.78
CA LEU A 60 -10.59 13.82 -0.37
C LEU A 60 -10.67 15.24 0.21
N PRO A 61 -9.97 15.50 1.32
CA PRO A 61 -9.69 16.87 1.74
C PRO A 61 -8.98 17.65 0.62
N PRO A 62 -9.25 18.96 0.42
CA PRO A 62 -8.64 19.74 -0.65
C PRO A 62 -7.10 19.71 -0.66
N ASP A 63 -6.48 19.72 0.51
CA ASP A 63 -5.03 19.62 0.74
C ASP A 63 -4.45 18.27 0.30
N GLN A 64 -5.27 17.22 0.30
CA GLN A 64 -4.88 15.87 -0.13
C GLN A 64 -5.26 15.56 -1.58
N ARG A 65 -5.86 16.50 -2.31
CA ARG A 65 -6.30 16.29 -3.70
C ARG A 65 -5.17 16.48 -4.72
N THR A 66 -4.05 17.08 -4.32
CA THR A 66 -2.97 17.52 -5.21
C THR A 66 -2.40 16.40 -6.09
N PHE A 67 -2.31 15.17 -5.57
CA PHE A 67 -1.81 14.01 -6.32
C PHE A 67 -2.68 13.62 -7.52
N LEU A 68 -3.95 14.07 -7.57
CA LEU A 68 -4.83 13.87 -8.74
C LEU A 68 -4.46 14.78 -9.92
N GLN A 69 -3.59 15.77 -9.72
CA GLN A 69 -3.12 16.72 -10.75
C GLN A 69 -4.27 17.48 -11.43
N GLY A 70 -5.29 17.87 -10.64
CA GLY A 70 -6.46 18.61 -11.13
C GLY A 70 -7.46 17.77 -11.93
N ARG A 71 -7.24 16.45 -12.07
CA ARG A 71 -8.15 15.58 -12.83
C ARG A 71 -9.53 15.48 -12.16
N PRO A 72 -10.62 15.50 -12.95
CA PRO A 72 -11.93 15.14 -12.45
C PRO A 72 -11.97 13.64 -12.12
N VAL A 73 -12.75 13.29 -11.09
CA VAL A 73 -13.02 11.89 -10.74
C VAL A 73 -14.46 11.57 -11.11
N GLN A 74 -14.64 10.60 -11.99
CA GLN A 74 -15.95 10.07 -12.32
C GLN A 74 -16.42 9.17 -11.18
N THR A 75 -17.50 9.58 -10.51
CA THR A 75 -17.98 8.91 -9.30
C THR A 75 -19.26 8.12 -9.53
N SER A 76 -19.48 7.09 -8.72
CA SER A 76 -20.70 6.27 -8.80
C SER A 76 -21.90 6.97 -8.16
N PHE A 77 -23.09 6.36 -8.26
CA PHE A 77 -24.29 6.84 -7.56
C PHE A 77 -24.11 6.91 -6.03
N ILE A 78 -23.18 6.13 -5.45
CA ILE A 78 -22.91 6.13 -4.00
C ILE A 78 -22.46 7.51 -3.51
N GLN A 79 -21.74 8.27 -4.36
CA GLN A 79 -21.30 9.64 -4.05
C GLN A 79 -22.46 10.54 -3.58
N ARG A 80 -23.66 10.33 -4.13
CA ARG A 80 -24.84 11.18 -3.92
C ARG A 80 -25.80 10.64 -2.85
N LEU A 81 -25.51 9.47 -2.26
CA LEU A 81 -26.39 8.88 -1.26
C LEU A 81 -26.33 9.65 0.08
N PRO A 82 -27.40 9.63 0.89
CA PRO A 82 -27.44 10.31 2.18
C PRO A 82 -26.26 9.92 3.07
N PHE A 83 -25.63 10.88 3.74
CA PHE A 83 -24.51 10.66 4.65
C PHE A 83 -23.27 9.99 4.06
N ALA A 84 -23.15 9.85 2.72
CA ALA A 84 -22.05 9.11 2.08
C ALA A 84 -20.67 9.56 2.57
N ARG A 85 -20.45 10.87 2.77
CA ARG A 85 -19.18 11.40 3.29
C ARG A 85 -18.75 10.81 4.64
N ARG A 86 -19.70 10.52 5.54
CA ARG A 86 -19.43 9.97 6.88
C ARG A 86 -19.60 8.46 6.95
N ALA A 87 -20.41 7.89 6.06
CA ALA A 87 -20.97 6.55 6.19
C ALA A 87 -20.76 5.67 4.95
N TYR A 88 -19.88 6.03 4.00
CA TYR A 88 -19.71 5.30 2.73
C TYR A 88 -19.47 3.79 2.90
N ARG A 89 -18.80 3.38 3.99
CA ARG A 89 -18.55 1.97 4.30
C ARG A 89 -19.83 1.16 4.56
N TYR A 90 -20.93 1.80 4.94
CA TYR A 90 -22.22 1.13 5.08
C TYR A 90 -22.89 0.88 3.72
N TYR A 91 -22.47 1.58 2.66
CA TYR A 91 -22.90 1.31 1.29
C TYR A 91 -22.09 0.21 0.59
N LEU A 92 -21.24 -0.51 1.33
CA LEU A 92 -20.50 -1.66 0.82
C LEU A 92 -21.36 -2.72 0.12
N PRO A 93 -22.61 -3.04 0.54
CA PRO A 93 -23.48 -3.93 -0.22
C PRO A 93 -23.83 -3.44 -1.64
N LEU A 94 -23.79 -2.12 -1.86
CA LEU A 94 -24.08 -1.50 -3.15
C LEU A 94 -22.82 -1.34 -4.01
N ALA A 95 -21.62 -1.52 -3.44
CA ALA A 95 -20.36 -1.31 -4.14
C ALA A 95 -20.19 -2.21 -5.39
N PRO A 96 -20.55 -3.52 -5.36
CA PRO A 96 -20.54 -4.35 -6.56
C PRO A 96 -21.44 -3.84 -7.69
N LEU A 97 -22.64 -3.35 -7.37
CA LEU A 97 -23.55 -2.78 -8.36
C LEU A 97 -22.96 -1.49 -8.92
N ALA A 98 -22.46 -0.62 -8.03
CA ALA A 98 -21.93 0.69 -8.38
C ALA A 98 -20.70 0.63 -9.28
N ILE A 99 -19.78 -0.32 -9.03
CA ILE A 99 -18.57 -0.46 -9.85
C ILE A 99 -18.88 -0.96 -11.27
N GLU A 100 -19.91 -1.80 -11.41
CA GLU A 100 -20.34 -2.34 -12.71
C GLU A 100 -21.10 -1.32 -13.57
N GLN A 101 -21.53 -0.19 -13.00
CA GLN A 101 -22.19 0.88 -13.77
C GLN A 101 -21.22 1.81 -14.51
N PHE A 102 -19.91 1.70 -14.30
CA PHE A 102 -18.95 2.52 -15.05
C PHE A 102 -18.89 2.07 -16.51
N ASP A 103 -19.26 2.97 -17.43
CA ASP A 103 -19.15 2.73 -18.88
C ASP A 103 -17.71 2.93 -19.33
N LEU A 104 -17.01 1.81 -19.51
CA LEU A 104 -15.62 1.78 -19.92
C LEU A 104 -15.44 1.41 -21.39
N ARG A 105 -16.49 1.38 -22.23
CA ARG A 105 -16.39 0.90 -23.62
C ARG A 105 -15.42 1.72 -24.49
N GLY A 106 -15.20 2.98 -24.14
CA GLY A 106 -14.32 3.90 -24.90
C GLY A 106 -12.84 3.83 -24.54
N TYR A 107 -12.40 2.81 -23.80
CA TYR A 107 -11.00 2.67 -23.35
C TYR A 107 -10.39 1.37 -23.86
N ASP A 108 -9.13 1.40 -24.27
CA ASP A 108 -8.40 0.21 -24.74
C ASP A 108 -7.71 -0.51 -23.57
N LEU A 109 -7.28 0.26 -22.57
CA LEU A 109 -6.62 -0.21 -21.37
C LEU A 109 -7.40 0.20 -20.14
N VAL A 110 -7.77 -0.78 -19.32
CA VAL A 110 -8.38 -0.58 -18.01
C VAL A 110 -7.39 -1.04 -16.94
N ILE A 111 -7.00 -0.14 -16.05
CA ILE A 111 -6.17 -0.45 -14.88
C ILE A 111 -7.03 -0.24 -13.63
N SER A 112 -7.27 -1.30 -12.88
CA SER A 112 -7.95 -1.22 -11.59
C SER A 112 -6.97 -1.28 -10.42
N SER A 113 -7.04 -0.32 -9.51
CA SER A 113 -6.31 -0.29 -8.24
C SER A 113 -7.29 -0.69 -7.14
N SER A 114 -7.27 -1.97 -6.77
CA SER A 114 -8.36 -2.62 -6.04
C SER A 114 -7.97 -3.17 -4.66
N TYR A 115 -8.76 -2.84 -3.66
CA TYR A 115 -8.78 -3.46 -2.33
C TYR A 115 -10.19 -3.91 -1.90
N VAL A 116 -11.22 -3.62 -2.72
CA VAL A 116 -12.61 -4.09 -2.54
C VAL A 116 -13.20 -4.63 -3.85
N VAL A 117 -13.70 -3.76 -4.74
CA VAL A 117 -14.51 -4.13 -5.90
C VAL A 117 -14.00 -3.58 -7.23
N ALA A 118 -13.02 -2.65 -7.26
CA ALA A 118 -12.54 -2.02 -8.50
C ALA A 118 -12.07 -3.02 -9.58
N LYS A 119 -11.57 -4.21 -9.19
CA LYS A 119 -11.25 -5.31 -10.14
C LYS A 119 -12.48 -5.88 -10.86
N GLY A 120 -13.67 -5.57 -10.38
CA GLY A 120 -14.97 -6.05 -10.85
C GLY A 120 -15.64 -5.13 -11.85
N VAL A 121 -14.97 -4.10 -12.39
CA VAL A 121 -15.48 -3.40 -13.57
C VAL A 121 -15.74 -4.36 -14.73
N LEU A 122 -16.68 -3.99 -15.59
CA LEU A 122 -17.00 -4.75 -16.79
C LEU A 122 -16.13 -4.26 -17.95
N THR A 123 -15.46 -5.20 -18.61
CA THR A 123 -14.66 -4.97 -19.82
C THR A 123 -15.11 -5.91 -20.92
N THR A 124 -14.77 -5.59 -22.17
CA THR A 124 -15.04 -6.43 -23.34
C THR A 124 -13.79 -7.22 -23.73
N ALA A 125 -13.96 -8.18 -24.65
CA ALA A 125 -12.85 -8.96 -25.21
C ALA A 125 -11.80 -8.12 -25.96
N ASP A 126 -12.13 -6.87 -26.29
CA ASP A 126 -11.28 -5.94 -27.02
C ASP A 126 -10.43 -5.03 -26.12
N GLN A 127 -10.62 -5.12 -24.80
CA GLN A 127 -9.97 -4.27 -23.82
C GLN A 127 -9.01 -5.10 -22.96
N LEU A 128 -7.82 -4.56 -22.70
CA LEU A 128 -6.91 -5.16 -21.74
C LEU A 128 -7.25 -4.68 -20.32
N HIS A 129 -7.52 -5.61 -19.40
CA HIS A 129 -7.76 -5.31 -17.99
C HIS A 129 -6.63 -5.80 -17.08
N ILE A 130 -5.92 -4.86 -16.45
CA ILE A 130 -4.90 -5.15 -15.44
C ILE A 130 -5.42 -4.72 -14.07
N SER A 131 -5.38 -5.62 -13.09
CA SER A 131 -5.79 -5.30 -11.71
C SER A 131 -4.62 -5.35 -10.76
N TYR A 132 -4.24 -4.19 -10.21
CA TYR A 132 -3.36 -4.06 -9.05
C TYR A 132 -4.17 -4.28 -7.78
N VAL A 133 -4.09 -5.49 -7.24
CA VAL A 133 -4.79 -5.94 -6.05
C VAL A 133 -3.92 -5.67 -4.82
N HIS A 134 -4.32 -4.69 -4.01
CA HIS A 134 -3.65 -4.37 -2.74
C HIS A 134 -3.84 -5.49 -1.72
N SER A 135 -5.02 -6.12 -1.74
CA SER A 135 -5.35 -7.33 -0.97
C SER A 135 -6.73 -7.82 -1.42
N PRO A 136 -7.00 -9.13 -1.46
CA PRO A 136 -8.36 -9.64 -1.39
C PRO A 136 -9.12 -9.08 -0.18
N ILE A 137 -10.46 -9.10 -0.22
CA ILE A 137 -11.29 -8.48 0.82
C ILE A 137 -11.11 -9.18 2.17
N ARG A 138 -10.11 -8.78 2.96
CA ARG A 138 -9.64 -9.52 4.15
C ARG A 138 -10.76 -9.82 5.15
N TYR A 139 -11.61 -8.84 5.42
CA TYR A 139 -12.74 -8.99 6.34
C TYR A 139 -13.87 -9.89 5.80
N ALA A 140 -13.91 -10.17 4.49
CA ALA A 140 -14.79 -11.19 3.92
C ALA A 140 -14.13 -12.60 3.92
N TRP A 141 -12.81 -12.68 4.08
CA TRP A 141 -12.01 -13.91 4.01
C TRP A 141 -11.23 -14.20 5.29
N ASP A 142 -9.92 -13.93 5.31
CA ASP A 142 -8.97 -14.37 6.34
C ASP A 142 -9.17 -13.69 7.70
N LEU A 143 -9.75 -12.49 7.73
CA LEU A 143 -10.08 -11.75 8.96
C LEU A 143 -11.58 -11.78 9.30
N TYR A 144 -12.36 -12.67 8.70
CA TYR A 144 -13.82 -12.69 8.85
C TYR A 144 -14.28 -12.76 10.32
N PHE A 145 -13.77 -13.72 11.10
CA PHE A 145 -14.19 -13.87 12.50
C PHE A 145 -13.70 -12.70 13.36
N GLN A 146 -12.44 -12.29 13.19
CA GLN A 146 -11.87 -11.16 13.89
C GLN A 146 -12.65 -9.86 13.63
N TYR A 147 -13.07 -9.62 12.38
CA TYR A 147 -13.86 -8.45 12.01
C TYR A 147 -15.23 -8.43 12.71
N LEU A 148 -15.91 -9.59 12.77
CA LEU A 148 -17.19 -9.71 13.46
C LEU A 148 -17.05 -9.50 14.98
N GLU A 149 -15.98 -10.03 15.59
CA GLU A 149 -15.69 -9.83 17.01
C GLU A 149 -15.43 -8.36 17.34
N GLN A 150 -14.55 -7.70 16.58
CA GLN A 150 -14.20 -6.29 16.77
C GLN A 150 -15.39 -5.35 16.55
N GLY A 151 -16.32 -5.72 15.66
CA GLY A 151 -17.55 -4.95 15.43
C GLY A 151 -18.67 -5.21 16.44
N GLY A 152 -18.49 -6.14 17.40
CA GLY A 152 -19.57 -6.59 18.27
C GLY A 152 -20.68 -7.34 17.51
N LEU A 153 -20.38 -7.87 16.33
CA LEU A 153 -21.30 -8.52 15.40
C LEU A 153 -21.25 -10.05 15.51
N VAL A 154 -21.09 -10.57 16.74
CA VAL A 154 -20.95 -12.02 16.97
C VAL A 154 -22.30 -12.73 17.05
N ARG A 155 -23.33 -12.07 17.59
CA ARG A 155 -24.69 -12.62 17.79
C ARG A 155 -25.78 -11.58 17.46
N GLY A 156 -27.02 -12.05 17.30
CA GLY A 156 -28.20 -11.21 17.06
C GLY A 156 -28.44 -10.84 15.59
N PRO A 157 -29.53 -10.10 15.30
CA PRO A 157 -29.97 -9.81 13.93
C PRO A 157 -28.94 -8.99 13.13
N LYS A 158 -28.22 -8.07 13.78
CA LYS A 158 -27.12 -7.31 13.14
C LYS A 158 -25.98 -8.22 12.69
N SER A 159 -25.66 -9.26 13.47
CA SER A 159 -24.67 -10.27 13.09
C SER A 159 -25.13 -11.01 11.83
N TRP A 160 -26.38 -11.47 11.81
CA TRP A 160 -26.92 -12.19 10.65
C TRP A 160 -26.83 -11.35 9.36
N LEU A 161 -27.26 -10.08 9.42
CA LEU A 161 -27.16 -9.15 8.29
C LEU A 161 -25.70 -8.95 7.84
N ALA A 162 -24.77 -8.71 8.78
CA ALA A 162 -23.36 -8.56 8.46
C ALA A 162 -22.78 -9.81 7.78
N ARG A 163 -23.13 -11.00 8.28
CA ARG A 163 -22.68 -12.28 7.71
C ARG A 163 -23.23 -12.50 6.29
N MET A 164 -24.47 -12.12 6.03
CA MET A 164 -25.05 -12.16 4.68
C MET A 164 -24.34 -11.21 3.73
N ILE A 165 -24.11 -9.97 4.13
CA ILE A 165 -23.38 -8.98 3.33
C ILE A 165 -21.97 -9.49 3.02
N LEU A 166 -21.26 -9.99 4.03
CA LEU A 166 -19.91 -10.53 3.86
C LEU A 166 -19.90 -11.78 2.97
N HIS A 167 -20.93 -12.63 3.04
CA HIS A 167 -21.08 -13.77 2.15
C HIS A 167 -21.31 -13.34 0.69
N TYR A 168 -22.22 -12.39 0.46
CA TYR A 168 -22.46 -11.79 -0.85
C TYR A 168 -21.18 -11.19 -1.45
N LEU A 169 -20.46 -10.38 -0.66
CA LEU A 169 -19.19 -9.78 -1.07
C LEU A 169 -18.14 -10.83 -1.36
N ARG A 170 -18.07 -11.92 -0.57
CA ARG A 170 -17.14 -13.03 -0.80
C ARG A 170 -17.40 -13.72 -2.14
N LEU A 171 -18.66 -13.98 -2.45
CA LEU A 171 -19.05 -14.58 -3.73
C LEU A 171 -18.68 -13.65 -4.89
N TYR A 172 -19.05 -12.38 -4.80
CA TYR A 172 -18.70 -11.38 -5.81
C TYR A 172 -17.18 -11.25 -5.99
N ASP A 173 -16.43 -11.18 -4.89
CA ASP A 173 -14.99 -11.04 -4.90
C ASP A 173 -14.30 -12.22 -5.60
N ALA A 174 -14.76 -13.45 -5.33
CA ALA A 174 -14.28 -14.66 -5.97
C ALA A 174 -14.63 -14.72 -7.46
N THR A 175 -15.88 -14.41 -7.84
CA THR A 175 -16.31 -14.51 -9.24
C THR A 175 -15.67 -13.44 -10.12
N THR A 176 -15.48 -12.22 -9.60
CA THR A 176 -14.88 -11.12 -10.35
C THR A 176 -13.37 -11.25 -10.53
N ALA A 177 -12.71 -12.13 -9.78
CA ALA A 177 -11.26 -12.34 -9.92
C ALA A 177 -10.85 -12.92 -11.28
N SER A 178 -11.78 -13.50 -12.05
CA SER A 178 -11.52 -13.99 -13.41
C SER A 178 -11.64 -12.90 -14.48
N ARG A 179 -12.21 -11.72 -14.17
CA ARG A 179 -12.42 -10.64 -15.16
C ARG A 179 -11.11 -10.01 -15.65
N PRO A 180 -10.15 -9.64 -14.79
CA PRO A 180 -8.90 -9.05 -15.26
C PRO A 180 -8.06 -10.07 -16.04
N ASP A 181 -7.48 -9.67 -17.17
CA ASP A 181 -6.49 -10.48 -17.89
C ASP A 181 -5.28 -10.79 -17.01
N MET A 182 -4.84 -9.80 -16.23
CA MET A 182 -3.67 -9.91 -15.37
C MET A 182 -3.92 -9.36 -13.96
N LEU A 183 -3.47 -10.11 -12.97
CA LEU A 183 -3.42 -9.67 -11.57
C LEU A 183 -1.99 -9.25 -11.20
N VAL A 184 -1.88 -8.13 -10.51
CA VAL A 184 -0.66 -7.60 -9.91
C VAL A 184 -0.89 -7.49 -8.40
N ALA A 185 0.08 -7.94 -7.60
CA ALA A 185 0.06 -7.88 -6.16
C ALA A 185 1.12 -6.89 -5.67
N ASN A 186 0.83 -6.19 -4.57
CA ASN A 186 1.79 -5.29 -3.92
C ASN A 186 2.93 -6.02 -3.17
N SER A 187 2.81 -7.33 -2.96
CA SER A 187 3.80 -8.13 -2.26
C SER A 187 3.64 -9.62 -2.59
N ARG A 188 4.66 -10.44 -2.32
CA ARG A 188 4.56 -11.91 -2.41
C ARG A 188 3.60 -12.45 -1.36
N HIS A 189 3.52 -11.83 -0.18
CA HIS A 189 2.55 -12.16 0.85
C HIS A 189 1.12 -12.02 0.30
N VAL A 190 0.80 -10.91 -0.37
CA VAL A 190 -0.50 -10.71 -1.01
C VAL A 190 -0.68 -11.61 -2.22
N ALA A 191 0.37 -11.89 -3.01
CA ALA A 191 0.29 -12.85 -4.11
C ALA A 191 -0.09 -14.26 -3.61
N CYS A 192 0.43 -14.69 -2.46
CA CYS A 192 0.02 -15.94 -1.81
C CYS A 192 -1.45 -15.91 -1.38
N ARG A 193 -1.90 -14.78 -0.82
CA ARG A 193 -3.32 -14.59 -0.47
C ARG A 193 -4.22 -14.63 -1.70
N ILE A 194 -3.84 -13.96 -2.78
CA ILE A 194 -4.54 -14.01 -4.08
C ILE A 194 -4.61 -15.44 -4.60
N TRP A 195 -3.52 -16.21 -4.55
CA TRP A 195 -3.55 -17.62 -4.93
C TRP A 195 -4.53 -18.44 -4.06
N LYS A 196 -4.51 -18.24 -2.74
CA LYS A 196 -5.40 -18.94 -1.82
C LYS A 196 -6.88 -18.61 -2.07
N THR A 197 -7.20 -17.35 -2.32
CA THR A 197 -8.57 -16.85 -2.45
C THR A 197 -9.12 -17.02 -3.86
N TYR A 198 -8.37 -16.60 -4.88
CA TYR A 198 -8.83 -16.51 -6.27
C TYR A 198 -8.34 -17.66 -7.15
N ARG A 199 -7.35 -18.45 -6.68
CA ARG A 199 -6.69 -19.51 -7.47
C ARG A 199 -6.10 -19.01 -8.79
N ARG A 200 -5.68 -17.74 -8.79
CA ARG A 200 -4.98 -17.09 -9.90
C ARG A 200 -3.59 -16.65 -9.46
N ARG A 201 -2.64 -16.68 -10.40
CA ARG A 201 -1.29 -16.16 -10.17
C ARG A 201 -1.31 -14.64 -10.31
N ALA A 202 -0.60 -13.95 -9.43
CA ALA A 202 -0.38 -12.51 -9.51
C ALA A 202 1.12 -12.22 -9.73
N ARG A 203 1.42 -11.22 -10.57
CA ARG A 203 2.77 -10.65 -10.69
C ARG A 203 3.02 -9.72 -9.51
N VAL A 204 4.21 -9.73 -8.93
CA VAL A 204 4.51 -8.84 -7.80
C VAL A 204 5.16 -7.56 -8.30
N ILE A 205 4.56 -6.41 -7.97
CA ILE A 205 5.11 -5.08 -8.16
C ILE A 205 4.93 -4.34 -6.84
N TYR A 206 6.02 -4.17 -6.10
CA TYR A 206 5.99 -3.53 -4.78
C TYR A 206 5.47 -2.09 -4.85
N PRO A 207 4.75 -1.60 -3.84
CA PRO A 207 4.23 -0.24 -3.84
C PRO A 207 5.37 0.78 -3.79
N PRO A 208 5.16 2.00 -4.32
CA PRO A 208 6.17 3.04 -4.35
C PRO A 208 6.40 3.62 -2.95
N VAL A 209 7.66 3.72 -2.57
CA VAL A 209 8.12 4.42 -1.36
C VAL A 209 8.99 5.61 -1.79
N ASP A 210 8.75 6.78 -1.21
CA ASP A 210 9.51 7.98 -1.53
C ASP A 210 10.86 8.00 -0.80
N THR A 211 11.80 7.19 -1.28
CA THR A 211 13.15 7.11 -0.71
C THR A 211 13.95 8.40 -0.88
N THR A 212 13.53 9.29 -1.79
CA THR A 212 14.20 10.58 -1.99
C THR A 212 13.83 11.60 -0.91
N ALA A 213 12.57 11.61 -0.48
CA ALA A 213 12.14 12.45 0.63
C ALA A 213 12.60 11.91 1.99
N PHE A 214 12.87 10.60 2.10
CA PHE A 214 13.41 9.94 3.29
C PHE A 214 14.88 9.54 3.10
N GLY A 215 15.80 10.51 3.25
CA GLY A 215 17.25 10.25 3.25
C GLY A 215 17.82 10.11 4.67
N PRO A 216 18.98 9.46 4.85
CA PRO A 216 19.67 9.46 6.15
C PRO A 216 20.13 10.88 6.50
N ASP A 217 20.04 11.26 7.77
CA ASP A 217 20.51 12.55 8.27
C ASP A 217 21.20 12.39 9.62
N GLY A 218 22.51 12.61 9.63
CA GLY A 218 23.33 12.69 10.84
C GLY A 218 23.45 11.40 11.66
N ALA A 219 23.83 11.60 12.93
CA ALA A 219 23.96 10.53 13.91
C ALA A 219 22.58 10.10 14.45
N LYS A 220 22.48 8.84 14.87
CA LYS A 220 21.29 8.32 15.54
C LYS A 220 21.28 8.75 17.01
N ASP A 221 20.13 9.17 17.49
CA ASP A 221 19.82 9.44 18.89
C ASP A 221 19.45 8.14 19.63
N ASP A 222 19.52 8.16 20.96
CA ASP A 222 19.21 7.00 21.80
C ASP A 222 17.70 6.86 22.09
N TYR A 223 16.92 6.65 21.03
CA TYR A 223 15.51 6.26 21.13
C TYR A 223 15.09 5.32 19.99
N TYR A 224 14.02 4.59 20.26
CA TYR A 224 13.31 3.75 19.29
C TYR A 224 12.05 4.49 18.85
N VAL A 225 11.59 4.25 17.63
CA VAL A 225 10.38 4.91 17.12
C VAL A 225 9.41 3.92 16.51
N THR A 226 8.12 4.17 16.67
CA THR A 226 7.06 3.53 15.88
C THR A 226 6.15 4.61 15.31
N VAL A 227 5.79 4.46 14.04
CA VAL A 227 4.90 5.38 13.32
C VAL A 227 3.75 4.58 12.73
N SER A 228 2.52 4.81 13.20
CA SER A 228 1.34 4.14 12.63
C SER A 228 0.03 4.79 13.06
N ARG A 229 -1.05 4.52 12.32
CA ARG A 229 -2.40 4.72 12.87
C ARG A 229 -2.60 3.80 14.09
N LEU A 230 -3.09 4.34 15.18
CA LEU A 230 -3.30 3.61 16.43
C LEU A 230 -4.61 2.81 16.36
N VAL A 231 -4.57 1.69 15.65
CA VAL A 231 -5.70 0.75 15.47
C VAL A 231 -5.32 -0.65 15.92
N PRO A 232 -6.28 -1.49 16.37
CA PRO A 232 -5.97 -2.73 17.09
C PRO A 232 -5.03 -3.71 16.37
N TYR A 233 -5.13 -3.83 15.04
CA TYR A 233 -4.32 -4.78 14.27
C TYR A 233 -2.86 -4.34 14.09
N LYS A 234 -2.52 -3.06 14.37
CA LYS A 234 -1.14 -2.57 14.30
C LYS A 234 -0.31 -2.96 15.53
N ARG A 235 -0.98 -3.37 16.61
CA ARG A 235 -0.36 -3.89 17.83
C ARG A 235 0.65 -2.95 18.49
N VAL A 236 0.44 -1.64 18.38
CA VAL A 236 1.29 -0.62 19.05
C VAL A 236 1.21 -0.73 20.57
N ASP A 237 0.10 -1.24 21.09
CA ASP A 237 -0.07 -1.57 22.50
C ASP A 237 1.00 -2.55 23.01
N LEU A 238 1.46 -3.50 22.18
CA LEU A 238 2.53 -4.43 22.54
C LEU A 238 3.89 -3.75 22.58
N ILE A 239 4.16 -2.83 21.64
CA ILE A 239 5.39 -2.05 21.61
C ILE A 239 5.47 -1.20 22.89
N VAL A 240 4.41 -0.46 23.22
CA VAL A 240 4.39 0.36 24.43
C VAL A 240 4.55 -0.48 25.70
N GLN A 241 3.88 -1.62 25.80
CA GLN A 241 4.06 -2.55 26.94
C GLN A 241 5.49 -3.09 27.05
N ALA A 242 6.15 -3.38 25.93
CA ALA A 242 7.54 -3.85 25.94
C ALA A 242 8.47 -2.75 26.47
N PHE A 243 8.36 -1.53 25.94
CA PHE A 243 9.20 -0.42 26.37
C PHE A 243 8.90 0.03 27.80
N ALA A 244 7.67 -0.13 28.29
CA ALA A 244 7.34 0.07 29.70
C ALA A 244 8.14 -0.84 30.65
N ARG A 245 8.55 -2.02 30.18
CA ARG A 245 9.38 -2.97 30.94
C ARG A 245 10.89 -2.70 30.80
N MET A 246 11.28 -1.77 29.92
CA MET A 246 12.67 -1.42 29.63
C MET A 246 12.90 0.08 29.91
N PRO A 247 12.83 0.55 31.18
CA PRO A 247 12.79 1.97 31.51
C PRO A 247 14.04 2.77 31.10
N LYS A 248 15.15 2.09 30.78
CA LYS A 248 16.37 2.70 30.25
C LYS A 248 16.31 3.01 28.74
N ARG A 249 15.33 2.47 28.02
CA ARG A 249 15.19 2.60 26.56
C ARG A 249 14.03 3.52 26.24
N LYS A 250 14.28 4.57 25.46
CA LYS A 250 13.24 5.54 25.09
C LYS A 250 12.45 5.06 23.88
N LEU A 251 11.14 5.26 23.90
CA LEU A 251 10.25 5.01 22.77
C LEU A 251 9.51 6.28 22.41
N VAL A 252 9.52 6.64 21.13
CA VAL A 252 8.67 7.67 20.55
C VAL A 252 7.57 7.00 19.73
N VAL A 253 6.32 7.32 20.02
CA VAL A 253 5.14 6.82 19.32
C VAL A 253 4.50 7.97 18.55
N ILE A 254 4.49 7.86 17.22
CA ILE A 254 3.90 8.84 16.32
C ILE A 254 2.68 8.23 15.62
N GLY A 255 1.60 9.00 15.62
CA GLY A 255 0.34 8.66 14.97
C GLY A 255 -0.84 8.73 15.93
N ASP A 256 -2.03 8.57 15.37
CA ASP A 256 -3.28 8.75 16.08
C ASP A 256 -4.29 7.66 15.66
N GLY A 257 -5.34 7.48 16.45
CA GLY A 257 -6.38 6.51 16.21
C GLY A 257 -7.18 6.13 17.46
N PRO A 258 -8.20 5.27 17.29
CA PRO A 258 -9.10 4.89 18.37
C PRO A 258 -8.42 4.22 19.57
N GLU A 259 -7.22 3.65 19.41
CA GLU A 259 -6.47 3.03 20.52
C GLU A 259 -5.62 4.04 21.32
N MET A 260 -5.59 5.34 20.97
CA MET A 260 -4.72 6.35 21.61
C MET A 260 -4.86 6.36 23.13
N ASP A 261 -6.09 6.49 23.65
CA ASP A 261 -6.33 6.53 25.10
C ASP A 261 -5.90 5.23 25.81
N ARG A 262 -6.09 4.09 25.14
CA ARG A 262 -5.69 2.79 25.69
C ARG A 262 -4.16 2.68 25.75
N ILE A 263 -3.47 3.13 24.71
CA ILE A 263 -2.01 3.12 24.64
C ILE A 263 -1.42 4.11 25.64
N ALA A 264 -2.02 5.29 25.80
CA ALA A 264 -1.60 6.29 26.79
C ALA A 264 -1.60 5.76 28.23
N ARG A 265 -2.57 4.92 28.59
CA ARG A 265 -2.61 4.27 29.92
C ARG A 265 -1.52 3.22 30.13
N LEU A 266 -0.91 2.71 29.07
CA LEU A 266 0.17 1.73 29.13
C LEU A 266 1.56 2.39 29.14
N ALA A 267 1.63 3.67 28.78
CA ALA A 267 2.89 4.40 28.68
C ALA A 267 3.50 4.68 30.06
N THR A 268 4.81 4.55 30.14
CA THR A 268 5.66 4.90 31.28
C THR A 268 6.49 6.15 30.94
N PRO A 269 7.25 6.75 31.89
CA PRO A 269 8.00 7.99 31.63
C PRO A 269 9.03 7.93 30.47
N ASN A 270 9.45 6.74 30.05
CA ASN A 270 10.35 6.54 28.90
C ASN A 270 9.60 6.38 27.55
N VAL A 271 8.27 6.44 27.53
CA VAL A 271 7.44 6.35 26.33
C VAL A 271 6.78 7.70 26.07
N GLU A 272 7.13 8.32 24.96
CA GLU A 272 6.60 9.59 24.51
C GLU A 272 5.56 9.39 23.40
N LEU A 273 4.34 9.87 23.63
CA LEU A 273 3.23 9.79 22.68
C LEU A 273 3.02 11.17 22.04
N LEU A 274 3.34 11.27 20.75
CA LEU A 274 3.32 12.54 20.03
C LEU A 274 2.00 12.81 19.28
N GLY A 275 1.11 11.81 19.19
CA GLY A 275 -0.08 11.91 18.35
C GLY A 275 0.28 12.04 16.86
N TYR A 276 -0.64 12.58 16.06
CA TYR A 276 -0.35 12.89 14.66
C TYR A 276 0.74 13.96 14.55
N GLN A 277 1.73 13.73 13.69
CA GLN A 277 2.81 14.66 13.41
C GLN A 277 2.88 14.99 11.91
N PRO A 278 3.21 16.24 11.54
CA PRO A 278 3.50 16.60 10.16
C PRO A 278 4.64 15.75 9.58
N PHE A 279 4.64 15.62 8.25
CA PHE A 279 5.62 14.84 7.50
C PHE A 279 7.08 15.13 7.91
N GLU A 280 7.44 16.41 7.99
CA GLU A 280 8.79 16.86 8.35
C GLU A 280 9.23 16.39 9.73
N VAL A 281 8.35 16.51 10.72
CA VAL A 281 8.63 16.08 12.09
C VAL A 281 8.77 14.57 12.16
N MET A 282 7.82 13.84 11.56
CA MET A 282 7.86 12.38 11.49
C MET A 282 9.15 11.90 10.80
N ARG A 283 9.54 12.54 9.70
CA ARG A 283 10.79 12.24 8.98
C ARG A 283 12.01 12.42 9.87
N THR A 284 12.13 13.53 10.61
CA THR A 284 13.25 13.74 11.54
C THR A 284 13.33 12.65 12.60
N TYR A 285 12.19 12.21 13.14
CA TYR A 285 12.17 11.11 14.10
C TYR A 285 12.61 9.78 13.49
N LEU A 286 12.20 9.49 12.25
CA LEU A 286 12.69 8.32 11.53
C LEU A 286 14.19 8.41 11.24
N GLN A 287 14.71 9.58 10.88
CA GLN A 287 16.13 9.81 10.59
C GLN A 287 17.04 9.60 11.79
N ARG A 288 16.60 10.04 12.98
CA ARG A 288 17.44 9.99 14.17
C ARG A 288 17.20 8.77 15.05
N ALA A 289 16.12 8.00 14.84
CA ALA A 289 15.88 6.81 15.65
C ALA A 289 16.99 5.76 15.53
N ARG A 290 17.31 5.13 16.67
CA ARG A 290 18.20 3.98 16.75
C ARG A 290 17.64 2.77 15.99
N ALA A 291 16.34 2.54 16.10
CA ALA A 291 15.60 1.57 15.30
C ALA A 291 14.10 1.91 15.23
N PHE A 292 13.48 1.46 14.15
CA PHE A 292 12.03 1.47 13.97
C PHE A 292 11.44 0.15 14.47
N VAL A 293 10.40 0.19 15.31
CA VAL A 293 9.76 -1.02 15.85
C VAL A 293 8.39 -1.21 15.22
N PHE A 294 8.15 -2.41 14.68
CA PHE A 294 6.96 -2.71 13.87
C PHE A 294 6.30 -4.03 14.29
N ALA A 295 5.16 -3.97 14.98
CA ALA A 295 4.48 -5.15 15.50
C ALA A 295 3.32 -5.68 14.63
N ALA A 296 3.00 -4.99 13.54
CA ALA A 296 1.84 -5.30 12.71
C ALA A 296 2.10 -6.43 11.70
N GLU A 297 1.08 -7.25 11.42
CA GLU A 297 1.06 -8.12 10.23
C GLU A 297 0.37 -7.38 9.07
N GLU A 298 1.18 -6.80 8.19
CA GLU A 298 0.71 -5.98 7.06
C GLU A 298 0.93 -6.63 5.70
N ASP A 299 0.20 -6.13 4.71
CA ASP A 299 0.27 -6.59 3.33
C ASP A 299 1.65 -6.32 2.70
N PHE A 300 2.18 -5.11 2.89
CA PHE A 300 3.55 -4.74 2.50
C PHE A 300 4.32 -4.10 3.68
N GLY A 301 3.76 -3.05 4.28
CA GLY A 301 4.44 -2.28 5.32
C GLY A 301 5.34 -1.18 4.72
N ILE A 302 4.73 -0.08 4.28
CA ILE A 302 5.45 1.06 3.67
C ILE A 302 6.37 1.75 4.68
N VAL A 303 5.88 1.97 5.91
CA VAL A 303 6.62 2.72 6.94
C VAL A 303 7.95 2.06 7.34
N PRO A 304 8.06 0.72 7.51
CA PRO A 304 9.36 0.05 7.61
C PRO A 304 10.36 0.45 6.52
N VAL A 305 9.90 0.59 5.27
CA VAL A 305 10.76 0.99 4.15
C VAL A 305 11.12 2.48 4.22
N GLU A 306 10.20 3.35 4.64
CA GLU A 306 10.50 4.77 4.91
C GLU A 306 11.57 4.91 6.00
N ALA A 307 11.49 4.13 7.08
CA ALA A 307 12.53 4.08 8.11
C ALA A 307 13.87 3.59 7.55
N MET A 308 13.87 2.54 6.72
CA MET A 308 15.08 2.06 6.07
C MET A 308 15.67 3.07 5.08
N ALA A 309 14.84 3.85 4.39
CA ALA A 309 15.32 4.91 3.51
C ALA A 309 16.07 6.00 4.31
N CYS A 310 15.60 6.30 5.52
CA CYS A 310 16.31 7.12 6.52
C CYS A 310 17.57 6.44 7.13
N GLY A 311 17.95 5.25 6.67
CA GLY A 311 19.06 4.47 7.22
C GLY A 311 18.79 3.94 8.63
N THR A 312 17.52 3.84 9.03
CA THR A 312 17.11 3.35 10.35
C THR A 312 16.78 1.87 10.27
N PRO A 313 17.48 1.00 11.04
CA PRO A 313 17.18 -0.42 11.10
C PRO A 313 15.76 -0.70 11.60
N VAL A 314 15.22 -1.86 11.21
CA VAL A 314 13.85 -2.25 11.58
C VAL A 314 13.84 -3.47 12.51
N ILE A 315 13.14 -3.39 13.63
CA ILE A 315 12.77 -4.53 14.48
C ILE A 315 11.30 -4.85 14.18
N ALA A 316 11.03 -5.96 13.48
CA ALA A 316 9.70 -6.24 12.97
C ALA A 316 9.14 -7.59 13.42
N TYR A 317 7.82 -7.66 13.54
CA TYR A 317 7.12 -8.94 13.59
C TYR A 317 7.32 -9.66 12.25
N GLY A 318 7.98 -10.82 12.27
CA GLY A 318 8.44 -11.57 11.10
C GLY A 318 7.34 -12.26 10.30
N ARG A 319 6.22 -11.59 10.06
CA ARG A 319 5.06 -12.03 9.26
C ARG A 319 4.53 -10.91 8.38
N GLY A 320 3.78 -11.28 7.35
CA GLY A 320 3.28 -10.32 6.36
C GLY A 320 4.36 -9.90 5.35
N GLY A 321 4.13 -8.77 4.70
CA GLY A 321 5.01 -8.23 3.65
C GLY A 321 6.32 -7.61 4.15
N VAL A 322 6.45 -7.32 5.45
CA VAL A 322 7.70 -6.74 6.01
C VAL A 322 8.91 -7.66 5.84
N ARG A 323 8.67 -8.98 5.71
CA ARG A 323 9.70 -9.98 5.39
C ARG A 323 10.31 -9.83 4.00
N GLU A 324 9.70 -9.02 3.15
CA GLU A 324 10.14 -8.81 1.77
C GLU A 324 11.06 -7.59 1.66
N SER A 325 10.93 -6.64 2.59
CA SER A 325 11.78 -5.45 2.67
C SER A 325 12.92 -5.61 3.67
N VAL A 326 12.67 -6.13 4.87
CA VAL A 326 13.68 -6.28 5.92
C VAL A 326 14.51 -7.55 5.69
N VAL A 327 15.83 -7.39 5.69
CA VAL A 327 16.80 -8.49 5.61
C VAL A 327 17.39 -8.71 7.00
N GLU A 328 17.10 -9.87 7.60
CA GLU A 328 17.54 -10.20 8.95
C GLU A 328 19.06 -10.20 9.06
N GLY A 329 19.60 -9.53 10.07
CA GLY A 329 21.05 -9.39 10.27
C GLY A 329 21.71 -8.28 9.45
N GLU A 330 21.02 -7.72 8.45
CA GLU A 330 21.59 -6.70 7.56
C GLU A 330 20.86 -5.36 7.64
N THR A 331 19.53 -5.38 7.68
CA THR A 331 18.72 -4.15 7.75
C THR A 331 17.80 -4.10 8.97
N GLY A 332 17.87 -5.12 9.82
CA GLY A 332 16.96 -5.27 10.93
C GLY A 332 16.98 -6.66 11.53
N LEU A 333 16.02 -6.90 12.43
CA LEU A 333 15.78 -8.18 13.07
C LEU A 333 14.29 -8.49 13.12
N PHE A 334 13.97 -9.77 13.18
CA PHE A 334 12.61 -10.24 13.38
C PHE A 334 12.37 -10.77 14.79
N PHE A 335 11.13 -10.61 15.24
CA PHE A 335 10.53 -11.38 16.33
C PHE A 335 9.31 -12.12 15.80
N TYR A 336 8.96 -13.26 16.39
CA TYR A 336 7.97 -14.19 15.81
C TYR A 336 6.75 -14.44 16.70
N GLU A 337 6.68 -13.77 17.85
CA GLU A 337 5.52 -13.80 18.74
C GLU A 337 5.02 -12.38 19.00
N GLN A 338 3.71 -12.16 18.91
CA GLN A 338 3.11 -10.86 19.23
C GLN A 338 2.92 -10.72 20.74
N THR A 339 4.04 -10.63 21.46
CA THR A 339 4.10 -10.49 22.92
C THR A 339 5.08 -9.38 23.31
N PRO A 340 4.86 -8.64 24.41
CA PRO A 340 5.83 -7.66 24.89
C PRO A 340 7.20 -8.27 25.19
N GLU A 341 7.23 -9.51 25.69
CA GLU A 341 8.44 -10.28 26.01
C GLU A 341 9.31 -10.49 24.76
N ALA A 342 8.72 -10.95 23.66
CA ALA A 342 9.45 -11.17 22.40
C ALA A 342 10.00 -9.87 21.81
N ILE A 343 9.31 -8.74 22.01
CA ILE A 343 9.82 -7.41 21.60
C ILE A 343 11.01 -7.00 22.47
N CYS A 344 10.95 -7.20 23.79
CA CYS A 344 12.09 -6.92 24.68
C CYS A 344 13.34 -7.72 24.25
N GLU A 345 13.19 -9.03 24.02
CA GLU A 345 14.29 -9.89 23.57
C GLU A 345 14.85 -9.44 22.21
N ALA A 346 13.97 -9.04 21.29
CA ALA A 346 14.40 -8.55 19.97
C ALA A 346 15.16 -7.24 20.06
N VAL A 347 14.75 -6.33 20.94
CA VAL A 347 15.47 -5.08 21.24
C VAL A 347 16.86 -5.40 21.79
N GLU A 348 16.98 -6.30 22.75
CA GLU A 348 18.28 -6.69 23.32
C GLU A 348 19.21 -7.35 22.29
N ARG A 349 18.67 -8.23 21.44
CA ARG A 349 19.41 -8.83 20.32
C ARG A 349 19.84 -7.76 19.32
N PHE A 350 18.95 -6.82 19.01
CA PHE A 350 19.24 -5.71 18.12
C PHE A 350 20.38 -4.85 18.64
N GLU A 351 20.41 -4.52 19.94
CA GLU A 351 21.48 -3.67 20.51
C GLU A 351 22.88 -4.29 20.35
N ARG A 352 22.98 -5.62 20.36
CA ARG A 352 24.23 -6.34 20.08
C ARG A 352 24.61 -6.33 18.60
N LEU A 353 23.62 -6.36 17.71
CA LEU A 353 23.80 -6.35 16.26
C LEU A 353 24.06 -4.94 15.71
N ALA A 354 23.43 -3.92 16.28
CA ALA A 354 23.36 -2.57 15.75
C ALA A 354 24.72 -1.96 15.34
N PRO A 355 25.83 -2.15 16.11
CA PRO A 355 27.14 -1.64 15.72
C PRO A 355 27.69 -2.21 14.40
N SER A 356 27.19 -3.37 13.95
CA SER A 356 27.62 -4.04 12.71
C SER A 356 26.75 -3.71 11.50
N LEU A 357 25.61 -3.03 11.70
CA LEU A 357 24.70 -2.68 10.62
C LEU A 357 25.24 -1.48 9.84
N SER A 358 25.11 -1.54 8.51
CA SER A 358 25.51 -0.45 7.63
C SER A 358 24.31 0.37 7.21
N THR A 359 24.31 1.67 7.55
CA THR A 359 23.33 2.65 7.07
C THR A 359 23.20 2.60 5.54
N GLU A 360 24.32 2.49 4.82
CA GLU A 360 24.35 2.40 3.36
C GLU A 360 23.60 1.16 2.87
N ARG A 361 23.83 -0.02 3.46
CA ARG A 361 23.11 -1.25 3.09
C ARG A 361 21.61 -1.15 3.36
N ILE A 362 21.23 -0.53 4.48
CA ILE A 362 19.83 -0.31 4.85
C ILE A 362 19.14 0.58 3.80
N CYS A 363 19.76 1.70 3.42
CA CYS A 363 19.25 2.60 2.39
C CYS A 363 19.20 1.93 1.00
N LEU A 364 20.25 1.20 0.60
CA LEU A 364 20.30 0.47 -0.67
C LEU A 364 19.20 -0.59 -0.78
N GLN A 365 18.86 -1.25 0.33
CA GLN A 365 17.73 -2.17 0.35
C GLN A 365 16.40 -1.44 0.22
N ALA A 366 16.22 -0.27 0.84
CA ALA A 366 15.02 0.55 0.68
C ALA A 366 14.82 1.04 -0.76
N GLU A 367 15.90 1.38 -1.47
CA GLU A 367 15.89 1.82 -2.87
C GLU A 367 15.28 0.80 -3.85
N ARG A 368 15.20 -0.47 -3.47
CA ARG A 368 14.51 -1.50 -4.27
C ARG A 368 13.00 -1.29 -4.36
N PHE A 369 12.45 -0.46 -3.48
CA PHE A 369 11.03 -0.14 -3.36
C PHE A 369 10.73 1.32 -3.70
N SER A 370 11.69 2.03 -4.31
CA SER A 370 11.54 3.44 -4.63
C SER A 370 10.43 3.71 -5.66
N VAL A 371 9.95 4.95 -5.69
CA VAL A 371 9.03 5.43 -6.73
C VAL A 371 9.55 5.13 -8.14
N ALA A 372 10.85 5.32 -8.38
CA ALA A 372 11.48 5.04 -9.66
C ALA A 372 11.35 3.56 -10.03
N ARG A 373 11.64 2.65 -9.08
CA ARG A 373 11.50 1.20 -9.30
C ARG A 373 10.06 0.79 -9.58
N PHE A 374 9.09 1.36 -8.86
CA PHE A 374 7.68 1.13 -9.15
C PHE A 374 7.32 1.55 -10.57
N ARG A 375 7.66 2.80 -10.96
CA ARG A 375 7.32 3.33 -12.30
C ARG A 375 7.94 2.49 -13.41
N GLU A 376 9.22 2.14 -13.26
CA GLU A 376 9.97 1.30 -14.20
C GLU A 376 9.36 -0.11 -14.34
N ALA A 377 9.02 -0.75 -13.22
CA ALA A 377 8.50 -2.12 -13.21
C ALA A 377 7.04 -2.18 -13.68
N PHE A 378 6.18 -1.27 -13.22
CA PHE A 378 4.78 -1.22 -13.59
C PHE A 378 4.61 -0.79 -15.05
N GLY A 379 5.31 0.25 -15.50
CA GLY A 379 5.30 0.69 -16.90
C GLY A 379 5.69 -0.43 -17.85
N ARG A 380 6.82 -1.11 -17.60
CA ARG A 380 7.23 -2.28 -18.41
C ARG A 380 6.23 -3.42 -18.40
N LEU A 381 5.58 -3.68 -17.27
CA LEU A 381 4.56 -4.71 -17.16
C LEU A 381 3.34 -4.38 -18.02
N VAL A 382 2.88 -3.13 -18.00
CA VAL A 382 1.76 -2.67 -18.82
C VAL A 382 2.11 -2.72 -20.31
N SER A 383 3.26 -2.18 -20.72
CA SER A 383 3.70 -2.19 -22.13
C SER A 383 3.76 -3.62 -22.68
N ARG A 384 4.38 -4.55 -21.94
CA ARG A 384 4.45 -5.97 -22.36
C ARG A 384 3.08 -6.62 -22.43
N ALA A 385 2.18 -6.29 -21.50
CA ALA A 385 0.83 -6.84 -21.51
C ALA A 385 0.02 -6.33 -22.70
N LEU A 386 0.15 -5.05 -23.05
CA LEU A 386 -0.46 -4.47 -24.26
C LEU A 386 0.07 -5.13 -25.52
N GLU A 387 1.38 -5.28 -25.67
CA GLU A 387 1.97 -5.96 -26.83
C GLU A 387 1.45 -7.41 -26.99
N GLN A 388 1.36 -8.15 -25.87
CA GLN A 388 0.83 -9.51 -25.87
C GLN A 388 -0.66 -9.55 -26.21
N PHE A 389 -1.43 -8.59 -25.69
CA PHE A 389 -2.86 -8.49 -25.93
C PHE A 389 -3.15 -8.16 -27.40
N SER A 390 -2.47 -7.17 -27.97
CA SER A 390 -2.61 -6.79 -29.39
C SER A 390 -2.29 -7.96 -30.33
N LYS A 391 -1.23 -8.74 -30.04
CA LYS A 391 -0.88 -9.95 -30.81
C LYS A 391 -1.97 -11.02 -30.73
N ARG A 392 -2.54 -11.26 -29.54
CA ARG A 392 -3.65 -12.21 -29.37
C ARG A 392 -4.89 -11.78 -30.14
N LYS A 393 -5.22 -10.49 -30.09
CA LYS A 393 -6.37 -9.92 -30.80
C LYS A 393 -6.25 -10.14 -32.31
N GLN A 394 -5.08 -9.88 -32.88
CA GLN A 394 -4.80 -10.12 -34.31
C GLN A 394 -4.93 -11.60 -34.68
N HIS A 395 -4.43 -12.50 -33.84
CA HIS A 395 -4.49 -13.94 -34.12
C HIS A 395 -5.92 -14.50 -34.08
N VAL A 396 -6.72 -14.12 -33.08
CA VAL A 396 -8.13 -14.57 -32.98
C VAL A 396 -8.96 -14.05 -34.16
N HIS A 397 -8.75 -12.79 -34.59
CA HIS A 397 -9.44 -12.26 -35.77
C HIS A 397 -9.06 -13.00 -37.05
N SER A 398 -7.83 -13.50 -37.17
CA SER A 398 -7.39 -14.29 -38.33
C SER A 398 -7.97 -15.71 -38.37
N GLU A 399 -8.25 -16.33 -37.22
CA GLU A 399 -8.80 -17.70 -37.14
C GLU A 399 -10.34 -17.74 -37.27
N VAL A 400 -11.04 -16.69 -36.83
CA VAL A 400 -12.51 -16.60 -36.90
C VAL A 400 -13.00 -16.13 -38.30
N SER A 401 -12.09 -15.66 -39.15
CA SER A 401 -12.39 -15.23 -40.53
C SER A 401 -12.31 -16.37 -41.57
N LEU A 402 -12.16 -17.61 -41.12
CA LEU A 402 -12.19 -18.85 -41.91
C LEU A 402 -13.46 -19.64 -41.56
#